data_AF-A0A965MT88-F1
#
_entry.id   AF-A0A965MT88-F1
#
_cell.length_a   1.000
_cell.length_b   1.000
_cell.length_c   1.000
_cell.angle_alpha   90.00
_cell.angle_beta   90.00
_cell.angle_gamma   90.00
#
_symmetry.space_group_name_H-M   'P 1'
#
loop_
_entity.id
_entity.type
_entity.pdbx_description
1 polymer ?
#
loop_
_entity_poly.entity_id
_entity_poly.type
_entity_poly.pdbx_seq_one_letter_code
_entity_poly.pdbx_strand_id
1 'polypeptide(L)' 'MTEPVVANVLAMRYSSSQMRHVWSPARKVRIERDLWVAVLKAQHDLGLDVPEAAISAYEAVADS' A
#
# COMPACT_ATOMS: atom_id res chain seq x y z
N MET A 1 0.79 -11.56 15.43
CA MET A 1 1.83 -10.62 14.94
C MET A 1 1.63 -9.30 15.65
N THR A 2 2.64 -8.81 16.36
CA THR A 2 2.58 -7.54 17.08
C THR A 2 2.61 -6.39 16.07
N GLU A 3 1.67 -5.45 16.16
CA GLU A 3 1.62 -4.28 15.28
C GLU A 3 2.88 -3.41 15.51
N PRO A 4 3.62 -3.01 14.46
CA PRO A 4 4.82 -2.21 14.62
C PRO A 4 4.49 -0.88 15.29
N VAL A 5 5.19 -0.58 16.39
CA VAL A 5 4.96 0.62 17.18
C VAL A 5 5.39 1.84 16.38
N VAL A 6 4.45 2.73 16.07
CA VAL A 6 4.76 4.06 15.55
C VAL A 6 5.36 4.87 16.69
N ALA A 7 6.67 5.14 16.63
CA ALA A 7 7.43 5.84 17.65
C ALA A 7 7.06 7.34 17.72
N ASN A 8 5.89 7.64 18.27
CA ASN A 8 5.35 8.99 18.42
C ASN A 8 4.39 9.04 19.63
N VAL A 9 4.50 10.08 20.47
CA VAL A 9 3.65 10.22 21.68
C VAL A 9 2.16 10.33 21.38
N LEU A 10 1.78 10.97 20.27
CA LEU A 10 0.39 11.00 19.80
C LEU A 10 -0.08 9.58 19.47
N ALA A 11 0.72 8.85 18.71
CA ALA A 11 0.41 7.47 18.34
C ALA A 11 0.27 6.55 19.57
N MET A 12 1.21 6.63 20.51
CA MET A 12 1.26 5.72 21.67
C MET A 12 0.22 6.02 22.75
N ARG A 13 -0.16 7.29 22.96
CA ARG A 13 -0.98 7.68 24.12
C ARG A 13 -2.37 8.20 23.78
N TYR A 14 -2.53 8.85 22.63
CA TYR A 14 -3.75 9.63 22.35
C TYR A 14 -4.54 9.13 21.13
N SER A 15 -3.88 8.46 20.20
CA SER A 15 -4.53 7.97 18.97
C SER A 15 -5.25 6.64 19.17
N SER A 16 -6.36 6.46 18.46
CA SER A 16 -7.01 5.15 18.31
C SER A 16 -6.12 4.20 17.51
N SER A 17 -6.41 2.89 17.60
CA SER A 17 -5.72 1.87 16.78
C SER A 17 -5.96 2.11 15.28
N GLN A 18 -7.17 2.51 14.89
CA GLN A 18 -7.49 2.81 13.50
C GLN A 18 -6.66 3.98 12.96
N MET A 19 -6.48 5.05 13.75
CA MET A 19 -5.67 6.19 13.34
C MET A 19 -4.18 5.80 13.22
N ARG A 20 -3.67 5.01 14.18
CA ARG A 20 -2.31 4.46 14.06
C ARG A 20 -2.13 3.62 12.81
N HIS A 21 -3.12 2.80 12.46
CA HIS A 21 -3.08 1.94 11.29
C HIS A 21 -2.99 2.76 9.99
N VAL A 22 -3.83 3.79 9.84
CA VAL A 22 -3.84 4.69 8.67
C VAL A 22 -2.45 5.32 8.45
N TRP A 23 -1.81 5.77 9.53
CA TRP A 23 -0.50 6.43 9.47
C TRP A 23 0.69 5.49 9.71
N SER A 24 0.45 4.18 9.67
CA SER A 24 1.53 3.20 9.86
C SER A 24 2.44 3.16 8.61
N PRO A 25 3.76 2.94 8.77
CA PRO A 25 4.66 2.75 7.64
C PRO A 25 4.21 1.61 6.71
N ALA A 26 3.67 0.53 7.28
CA ALA A 26 3.15 -0.60 6.50
C ALA A 26 1.93 -0.21 5.65
N ARG A 27 0.99 0.59 6.19
CA ARG A 27 -0.17 1.08 5.42
C ARG A 27 0.26 2.01 4.30
N LYS A 28 1.26 2.87 4.54
CA LYS A 28 1.84 3.73 3.49
C LYS A 28 2.35 2.91 2.31
N VAL A 29 3.18 1.88 2.57
CA VAL A 29 3.73 1.02 1.51
C VAL A 29 2.63 0.30 0.72
N ARG A 30 1.58 -0.20 1.39
CA ARG A 30 0.45 -0.82 0.70
C ARG A 30 -0.28 0.15 -0.24
N ILE A 31 -0.60 1.35 0.23
CA ILE A 31 -1.25 2.37 -0.60
C ILE A 31 -0.36 2.77 -1.79
N GLU A 32 0.96 2.86 -1.60
CA GLU A 32 1.89 3.13 -2.71
C GLU A 32 1.89 1.99 -3.75
N ARG A 33 1.80 0.72 -3.33
CA ARG A 33 1.66 -0.42 -4.24
C ARG A 33 0.35 -0.36 -5.02
N ASP A 34 -0.76 -0.05 -4.35
CA ASP A 34 -2.07 0.12 -4.99
C ASP A 34 -2.02 1.21 -6.07
N LEU A 35 -1.36 2.33 -5.75
CA LEU A 35 -1.13 3.42 -6.69
C LEU A 35 -0.33 2.93 -7.91
N TRP A 36 0.76 2.19 -7.71
CA TRP A 36 1.57 1.68 -8.80
C TRP A 36 0.82 0.68 -9.70
N VAL A 37 0.00 -0.20 -9.11
CA VAL A 37 -0.87 -1.09 -9.88
C VAL A 37 -1.86 -0.28 -10.73
N ALA A 38 -2.47 0.76 -10.16
CA ALA A 38 -3.37 1.64 -10.90
C ALA A 38 -2.66 2.36 -12.05
N VAL A 39 -1.42 2.81 -11.85
CA VAL A 39 -0.59 3.41 -12.90
C VAL A 39 -0.29 2.39 -14.01
N LEU A 40 0.11 1.17 -13.67
CA LEU A 40 0.40 0.12 -14.66
C LEU A 40 -0.83 -0.22 -15.51
N LYS A 41 -2.01 -0.32 -14.88
CA LYS A 41 -3.28 -0.50 -15.60
C LYS A 41 -3.57 0.63 -16.56
N ALA A 42 -3.47 1.88 -16.09
CA ALA A 42 -3.69 3.04 -16.94
C ALA A 42 -2.71 3.11 -18.12
N GLN A 43 -1.45 2.72 -17.91
CA GLN A 43 -0.45 2.65 -18.97
C GLN A 43 -0.78 1.56 -20.01
N HIS A 44 -1.17 0.36 -19.56
CA HIS A 44 -1.63 -0.71 -20.44
C HIS A 44 -2.84 -0.28 -21.27
N ASP A 45 -3.85 0.34 -20.65
CA ASP A 45 -5.06 0.80 -21.33
C ASP A 45 -4.78 1.92 -22.36
N LEU A 46 -3.70 2.69 -22.17
CA LEU A 46 -3.21 3.68 -23.13
C LEU A 46 -2.32 3.08 -24.24
N GLY A 47 -2.12 1.76 -24.26
CA GLY A 47 -1.37 1.05 -25.29
C GLY A 47 0.15 1.05 -25.09
N LEU A 48 0.64 1.35 -23.87
CA LEU A 48 2.05 1.10 -23.54
C LEU A 48 2.29 -0.40 -23.40
N ASP A 49 3.51 -0.83 -23.68
CA ASP A 49 3.96 -2.22 -23.54
C ASP A 49 4.10 -2.62 -22.06
N VAL A 50 2.97 -2.87 -21.41
CA VAL A 50 2.87 -3.34 -20.03
C VAL A 50 2.13 -4.68 -20.05
N PRO A 51 2.82 -5.83 -19.87
CA PRO A 51 2.17 -7.13 -19.94
C PRO A 51 1.10 -7.31 -18.84
N GLU A 52 -0.06 -7.82 -19.20
CA GLU A 52 -1.16 -8.10 -18.25
C GLU A 52 -0.73 -9.09 -17.15
N ALA A 53 0.16 -10.02 -17.47
CA ALA A 53 0.77 -10.94 -16.50
C ALA A 53 1.59 -10.20 -15.42
N ALA A 54 2.24 -9.08 -15.77
CA ALA A 54 2.98 -8.28 -14.80
C ALA A 54 2.03 -7.57 -13.84
N ILE A 55 0.93 -6.99 -14.35
CA ILE A 55 -0.12 -6.36 -13.52
C ILE A 55 -0.70 -7.40 -12.55
N SER A 56 -1.08 -8.58 -13.06
CA SER A 56 -1.64 -9.67 -12.26
C SER A 56 -0.67 -10.14 -11.16
N ALA A 57 0.62 -10.20 -11.45
CA ALA A 57 1.64 -10.58 -10.48
C ALA A 57 1.76 -9.55 -9.35
N TYR A 58 1.69 -8.25 -9.65
CA TYR A 58 1.72 -7.20 -8.64
C TYR A 58 0.44 -7.18 -7.78
N GLU A 59 -0.72 -7.41 -8.38
CA GLU A 59 -1.99 -7.53 -7.64
C GLU A 59 -1.96 -8.69 -6.64
N ALA A 60 -1.41 -9.83 -7.04
CA ALA A 60 -1.33 -11.02 -6.17
C ALA A 60 -0.52 -10.79 -4.88
N VAL A 61 0.38 -9.78 -4.86
CA VAL A 61 1.26 -9.49 -3.72
C VAL A 61 1.00 -8.13 -3.06
N ALA A 62 0.01 -7.37 -3.53
CA ALA A 62 -0.25 -6.01 -3.05
C ALA A 62 -0.46 -5.94 -1.52
N ASP A 63 -1.16 -6.94 -0.96
CA ASP A 63 -1.50 -7.03 0.47
C ASP A 63 -0.44 -7.69 1.36
N SER A 64 0.61 -8.28 0.76
CA SER A 64 1.64 -9.04 1.47
C SER A 64 2.67 -8.20 2.25
#